data_AF-A0A6C0ERG8-F1
#
_entry.id   AF-A0A6C0ERG8-F1
#
_cell.length_a   1.000
_cell.length_b   1.000
_cell.length_c   1.000
_cell.angle_alpha   90.00
_cell.angle_beta   90.00
_cell.angle_gamma   90.00
#
_symmetry.space_group_name_H-M   'P 1'
#
loop_
_entity.id
_entity.type
_entity.pdbx_description
1 polymer ?
#
loop_
_entity_poly.entity_id
_entity_poly.type
_entity_poly.pdbx_seq_one_letter_code
_entity_poly.pdbx_strand_id
1 'polypeptide(L)'
;MSSTSDTSTIDEKKGTSGDTNSSIATKTTNFFTTILMFILLIVIHFSIGGIVLYGCKLGQSNILPTNEKCFPYTDTKPEIQNILTNLFTTSSDPEMSLKLNFPYDKDNSKNMILDILRNYKNEPESNFLANYFIAIMESLISFNYASLNFILNFMNELPEIIIILFGPLVLALFSTIIFLFDHLYVMYLWFANMGWFFKQNINTNHNHKPIWEPVTILQPIDYWIAIWLVILFCILFFVVLAALPVLPFITMSWCIMSSIFYRGTMNKKDVTVLTIVQELFKNYKVIIMSFISFFVILSAFSNLGGIPGMFSIFVLILIIFNIIPIGVFKESIPENLSVVVSNKQADKICNIKDSSSVKHGLLYNLIFPQSGGKSLVKELKNLGKKLSNK
;
A
#
# COMPACT_ATOMS: atom_id res chain seq x y z
N MET A 1 -1.29 -71.64 58.60
CA MET A 1 -0.79 -71.41 57.23
C MET A 1 -0.73 -69.90 57.02
N SER A 2 0.49 -69.36 57.05
CA SER A 2 0.80 -67.96 56.78
C SER A 2 1.55 -67.95 55.46
N SER A 3 0.92 -67.45 54.39
CA SER A 3 1.56 -67.22 53.11
C SER A 3 1.88 -65.74 52.98
N THR A 4 3.18 -65.47 53.03
CA THR A 4 3.88 -64.23 52.66
C THR A 4 3.48 -63.75 51.27
N SER A 5 3.17 -62.46 51.11
CA SER A 5 3.26 -61.78 49.81
C SER A 5 4.11 -60.51 49.97
N ASP A 6 5.41 -60.72 50.13
CA ASP A 6 6.41 -59.69 49.84
C ASP A 6 6.53 -59.57 48.31
N THR A 7 5.62 -58.84 47.70
CA THR A 7 5.72 -58.45 46.27
C THR A 7 5.94 -56.95 46.18
N SER A 8 7.22 -56.60 46.33
CA SER A 8 7.95 -55.58 45.57
C SER A 8 7.43 -54.14 45.54
N THR A 9 7.86 -53.34 46.53
CA THR A 9 8.20 -51.91 46.35
C THR A 9 9.29 -51.66 45.29
N ILE A 10 9.92 -52.73 44.77
CA ILE A 10 10.90 -52.69 43.67
C ILE A 10 10.22 -52.56 42.30
N ASP A 11 9.00 -53.05 42.10
CA ASP A 11 8.31 -52.96 40.81
C ASP A 11 7.63 -51.58 40.60
N GLU A 12 7.29 -50.87 41.67
CA GLU A 12 6.81 -49.48 41.59
C GLU A 12 7.90 -48.48 41.15
N LYS A 13 9.18 -48.81 41.37
CA LYS A 13 10.32 -47.98 40.94
C LYS A 13 10.80 -48.25 39.50
N LYS A 14 10.34 -49.32 38.86
CA LYS A 14 10.68 -49.63 37.45
C LYS A 14 9.69 -49.05 36.43
N GLY A 15 8.47 -48.71 36.84
CA GLY A 15 7.46 -48.12 35.96
C GLY A 15 7.64 -46.62 35.65
N THR A 16 8.47 -45.89 36.41
CA THR A 16 8.57 -44.42 36.33
C THR A 16 9.69 -43.89 35.42
N SER A 17 10.50 -44.77 34.82
CA SER A 17 11.67 -44.37 34.02
C SER A 17 11.37 -44.15 32.52
N GLY A 18 10.18 -44.55 32.05
CA GLY A 18 9.78 -44.44 30.63
C GLY A 18 9.06 -43.14 30.26
N ASP A 19 8.31 -42.53 31.19
CA ASP A 19 7.41 -41.39 30.91
C ASP A 19 8.03 -40.00 31.15
N THR A 20 9.12 -39.90 31.91
CA THR A 20 9.75 -38.60 32.20
C THR A 20 10.50 -38.06 30.97
N ASN A 21 11.16 -38.92 30.21
CA ASN A 21 11.93 -38.53 29.02
C ASN A 21 11.03 -38.06 27.86
N SER A 22 9.86 -38.68 27.67
CA SER A 22 8.89 -38.24 26.66
C SER A 22 8.36 -36.84 26.99
N SER A 23 8.14 -36.54 28.27
CA SER A 23 7.66 -35.22 28.72
C SER A 23 8.68 -34.09 28.56
N ILE A 24 9.98 -34.34 28.83
CA ILE A 24 11.05 -33.35 28.70
C ILE A 24 11.38 -33.10 27.22
N ALA A 25 11.47 -34.17 26.42
CA ALA A 25 11.68 -34.06 24.98
C ALA A 25 10.56 -33.25 24.32
N THR A 26 9.29 -33.51 24.69
CA THR A 26 8.14 -32.78 24.15
C THR A 26 8.17 -31.29 24.53
N LYS A 27 8.48 -30.95 25.79
CA LYS A 27 8.62 -29.54 26.23
C LYS A 27 9.74 -28.81 25.47
N THR A 28 10.84 -29.50 25.23
CA THR A 28 11.99 -28.96 24.50
C THR A 28 11.66 -28.73 23.02
N THR A 29 11.03 -29.70 22.37
CA THR A 29 10.56 -29.58 20.98
C THR A 29 9.55 -28.45 20.82
N ASN A 30 8.60 -28.31 21.74
CA ASN A 30 7.64 -27.21 21.72
C ASN A 30 8.34 -25.86 21.85
N PHE A 31 9.31 -25.73 22.76
CA PHE A 31 10.10 -24.52 22.91
C PHE A 31 10.79 -24.10 21.60
N PHE A 32 11.53 -25.01 20.95
CA PHE A 32 12.21 -24.71 19.68
C PHE A 32 11.22 -24.38 18.55
N THR A 33 10.10 -25.12 18.48
CA THR A 33 9.06 -24.88 17.47
C THR A 33 8.41 -23.51 17.66
N THR A 34 8.08 -23.14 18.90
CA THR A 34 7.53 -21.81 19.24
C THR A 34 8.52 -20.70 18.90
N ILE A 35 9.80 -20.85 19.23
CA ILE A 35 10.83 -19.86 18.89
C ILE A 35 10.97 -19.70 17.38
N LEU A 36 11.03 -20.79 16.63
CA LEU A 36 11.14 -20.74 15.18
C LEU A 36 9.97 -19.99 14.56
N MET A 37 8.75 -20.26 15.03
CA MET A 37 7.55 -19.54 14.60
C MET A 37 7.62 -18.05 14.92
N PHE A 38 8.05 -17.68 16.14
CA PHE A 38 8.19 -16.26 16.50
C PHE A 38 9.27 -15.55 15.68
N ILE A 39 10.42 -16.18 15.44
CA ILE A 39 11.46 -15.61 14.58
C ILE A 39 10.91 -15.36 13.18
N LEU A 40 10.18 -16.33 12.61
CA LEU A 40 9.58 -16.19 11.29
C LEU A 40 8.55 -15.05 11.26
N LEU A 41 7.68 -14.95 12.27
CA LEU A 41 6.70 -13.86 12.39
C LEU A 41 7.36 -12.49 12.52
N ILE A 42 8.43 -12.37 13.31
CA ILE A 42 9.19 -11.13 13.47
C ILE A 42 9.84 -10.74 12.14
N VAL A 43 10.50 -11.67 11.46
CA VAL A 43 11.13 -11.41 10.16
C VAL A 43 10.10 -10.95 9.13
N ILE A 44 8.94 -11.59 9.04
CA ILE A 44 7.84 -11.18 8.16
C ILE A 44 7.35 -9.78 8.55
N HIS A 45 7.08 -9.53 9.83
CA HIS A 45 6.57 -8.25 10.32
C HIS A 45 7.51 -7.08 9.99
N PHE A 46 8.81 -7.21 10.30
CA PHE A 46 9.80 -6.18 10.00
C PHE A 46 10.03 -6.03 8.49
N SER A 47 9.90 -7.10 7.70
CA SER A 47 9.96 -7.01 6.23
C SER A 47 8.79 -6.19 5.68
N ILE A 48 7.56 -6.44 6.15
CA ILE A 48 6.38 -5.65 5.76
C ILE A 48 6.55 -4.20 6.24
N GLY A 49 7.04 -3.99 7.47
CA GLY A 49 7.37 -2.66 7.98
C GLY A 49 8.37 -1.90 7.10
N GLY A 50 9.38 -2.58 6.57
CA GLY A 50 10.32 -2.01 5.59
C GLY A 50 9.68 -1.67 4.25
N ILE A 51 8.75 -2.50 3.77
CA ILE A 51 7.97 -2.21 2.57
C ILE A 51 7.09 -0.96 2.78
N VAL A 52 6.45 -0.83 3.95
CA VAL A 52 5.65 0.36 4.28
C VAL A 52 6.53 1.60 4.37
N LEU A 53 7.69 1.51 5.03
CA LEU A 53 8.67 2.60 5.09
C LEU A 53 9.09 3.05 3.69
N TYR A 54 9.40 2.11 2.79
CA TYR A 54 9.70 2.41 1.39
C TYR A 54 8.53 3.12 0.70
N GLY A 55 7.31 2.63 0.92
CA GLY A 55 6.08 3.25 0.45
C GLY A 55 5.91 4.68 0.96
N CYS A 56 6.23 4.97 2.23
CA CYS A 56 6.18 6.34 2.78
C CYS A 56 7.11 7.29 2.02
N LYS A 57 8.33 6.84 1.71
CA LYS A 57 9.30 7.62 0.93
C LYS A 57 8.82 7.81 -0.52
N LEU A 58 8.21 6.78 -1.11
CA LEU A 58 7.56 6.89 -2.42
C LEU A 58 6.39 7.89 -2.40
N GLY A 59 5.54 7.86 -1.38
CA GLY A 59 4.44 8.81 -1.19
C GLY A 59 4.94 10.25 -1.06
N GLN A 60 6.06 10.47 -0.37
CA GLN A 60 6.70 11.78 -0.29
C GLN A 60 7.14 12.30 -1.68
N SER A 61 7.62 11.41 -2.56
CA SER A 61 8.03 11.81 -3.93
C SER A 61 6.85 12.14 -4.86
N ASN A 62 5.62 11.79 -4.48
CA ASN A 62 4.39 12.11 -5.20
C ASN A 62 4.33 11.63 -6.66
N ILE A 63 5.13 10.61 -7.03
CA ILE A 63 5.20 10.12 -8.41
C ILE A 63 4.05 9.17 -8.80
N LEU A 64 3.29 8.68 -7.82
CA LEU A 64 2.14 7.80 -8.05
C LEU A 64 1.11 8.46 -8.99
N PRO A 65 0.43 7.72 -9.87
CA PRO A 65 -0.50 8.28 -10.84
C PRO A 65 -1.85 8.57 -10.18
N THR A 66 -1.91 9.69 -9.47
CA THR A 66 -3.06 10.14 -8.66
C THR A 66 -4.09 10.98 -9.42
N ASN A 67 -3.86 11.29 -10.70
CA ASN A 67 -4.70 12.20 -11.48
C ASN A 67 -4.95 11.65 -12.89
N GLU A 68 -6.22 11.37 -13.18
CA GLU A 68 -6.72 10.84 -14.46
C GLU A 68 -6.44 11.74 -15.67
N LYS A 69 -6.12 13.02 -15.45
CA LYS A 69 -5.83 13.96 -16.55
C LYS A 69 -4.37 13.92 -16.99
N CYS A 70 -3.52 13.15 -16.33
CA CYS A 70 -2.09 13.11 -16.58
C CYS A 70 -1.63 11.72 -17.00
N PHE A 71 -0.41 11.62 -17.50
CA PHE A 71 0.26 10.36 -17.75
C PHE A 71 0.31 9.51 -16.47
N PRO A 72 0.01 8.20 -16.53
CA PRO A 72 -0.20 7.38 -17.73
C PRO A 72 -1.66 7.27 -18.23
N TYR A 73 -2.64 7.97 -17.64
CA TYR A 73 -4.03 7.95 -18.12
C TYR A 73 -4.22 8.69 -19.44
N THR A 74 -3.44 9.76 -19.65
CA THR A 74 -3.41 10.57 -20.87
C THR A 74 -1.98 10.72 -21.38
N ASP A 75 -1.80 11.40 -22.52
CA ASP A 75 -0.47 11.71 -23.05
C ASP A 75 0.19 12.91 -22.35
N THR A 76 -0.50 13.57 -21.41
CA THR A 76 -0.02 14.78 -20.74
C THR A 76 0.94 14.43 -19.61
N LYS A 77 2.25 14.61 -19.83
CA LYS A 77 3.26 14.33 -18.80
C LYS A 77 3.18 15.32 -17.64
N PRO A 78 3.18 14.85 -16.37
CA PRO A 78 3.28 15.72 -15.22
C PRO A 78 4.70 16.28 -15.05
N GLU A 79 4.79 17.48 -14.49
CA GLU A 79 6.02 18.04 -13.95
C GLU A 79 6.05 17.73 -12.45
N ILE A 80 7.05 16.95 -12.04
CA ILE A 80 7.21 16.53 -10.64
C ILE A 80 8.55 17.04 -10.12
N GLN A 81 8.50 17.71 -8.97
CA GLN A 81 9.71 18.18 -8.31
C GLN A 81 10.55 16.99 -7.85
N ASN A 82 11.82 16.96 -8.27
CA ASN A 82 12.76 15.96 -7.81
C ASN A 82 13.23 16.32 -6.39
N ILE A 83 12.95 15.45 -5.41
CA ILE A 83 13.29 15.67 -4.00
C ILE A 83 14.10 14.50 -3.44
N LEU A 84 14.95 14.79 -2.47
CA LEU A 84 15.59 13.76 -1.65
C LEU A 84 14.70 13.47 -0.44
N THR A 85 14.59 12.19 -0.08
CA THR A 85 13.89 11.72 1.12
C THR A 85 14.89 11.19 2.13
N ASN A 86 14.61 11.38 3.42
CA ASN A 86 15.44 10.88 4.50
C ASN A 86 15.14 9.41 4.76
N LEU A 87 16.18 8.62 4.98
CA LEU A 87 16.10 7.23 5.39
C LEU A 87 17.15 6.96 6.49
N PHE A 88 16.81 6.16 7.50
CA PHE A 88 17.70 5.77 8.61
C PHE A 88 18.37 6.97 9.29
N THR A 89 17.55 7.83 9.90
CA THR A 89 18.01 9.03 10.61
C THR A 89 18.82 8.69 11.87
N THR A 90 19.94 9.38 12.08
CA THR A 90 20.80 9.25 13.26
C THR A 90 20.56 10.38 14.25
N SER A 91 20.66 10.09 15.55
CA SER A 91 20.53 11.07 16.63
C SER A 91 21.79 11.92 16.87
N SER A 92 22.57 12.18 15.81
CA SER A 92 23.76 13.04 15.85
C SER A 92 23.38 14.52 15.80
N ASP A 93 24.31 15.42 16.15
CA ASP A 93 24.14 16.87 15.95
C ASP A 93 25.20 17.38 14.94
N PRO A 94 24.81 17.80 13.72
CA PRO A 94 23.45 17.82 13.18
C PRO A 94 22.91 16.40 12.90
N GLU A 95 21.58 16.26 12.83
CA GLU A 95 20.94 14.99 12.47
C GLU A 95 21.33 14.62 11.03
N MET A 96 21.70 13.35 10.84
CA MET A 96 22.13 12.84 9.54
C MET A 96 21.22 11.70 9.10
N SER A 97 21.15 11.46 7.79
CA SER A 97 20.38 10.35 7.22
C SER A 97 20.98 9.87 5.91
N LEU A 98 20.65 8.64 5.52
CA LEU A 98 20.74 8.19 4.14
C LEU A 98 19.72 8.93 3.28
N LYS A 99 20.02 9.10 1.99
CA LYS A 99 19.16 9.79 1.03
C LYS A 99 18.65 8.85 -0.03
N LEU A 100 17.33 8.81 -0.16
CA LEU A 100 16.62 8.05 -1.17
C LEU A 100 15.88 9.02 -2.09
N ASN A 101 15.97 8.80 -3.39
CA ASN A 101 15.23 9.57 -4.38
C ASN A 101 14.45 8.64 -5.31
N PHE A 102 13.23 9.01 -5.68
CA PHE A 102 12.43 8.33 -6.69
C PHE A 102 12.33 9.20 -7.94
N PRO A 103 13.22 9.03 -8.93
CA PRO A 103 13.18 9.84 -10.14
C PRO A 103 11.93 9.51 -10.97
N TYR A 104 11.28 10.53 -11.54
CA TYR A 104 10.21 10.33 -12.51
C TYR A 104 10.81 10.15 -13.92
N ASP A 105 11.30 8.94 -14.19
CA ASP A 105 11.96 8.57 -15.44
C ASP A 105 11.11 7.61 -16.29
N LYS A 106 11.69 7.04 -17.35
CA LYS A 106 11.01 6.11 -18.26
C LYS A 106 10.53 4.83 -17.57
N ASP A 107 11.14 4.42 -16.48
CA ASP A 107 10.79 3.17 -15.82
C ASP A 107 9.76 3.40 -14.72
N ASN A 108 9.93 4.46 -13.91
CA ASN A 108 8.96 4.83 -12.88
C ASN A 108 7.70 5.51 -13.43
N SER A 109 7.69 6.00 -14.67
CA SER A 109 6.47 6.55 -15.28
C SER A 109 5.53 5.48 -15.83
N LYS A 110 6.02 4.26 -16.12
CA LYS A 110 5.21 3.19 -16.70
C LYS A 110 4.25 2.60 -15.68
N ASN A 111 3.08 2.20 -16.17
CA ASN A 111 2.13 1.45 -15.37
C ASN A 111 1.40 0.45 -16.26
N MET A 112 1.70 -0.85 -16.09
CA MET A 112 1.25 -1.88 -17.03
C MET A 112 -0.26 -1.84 -17.30
N ILE A 113 -1.11 -1.79 -16.27
CA ILE A 113 -2.57 -1.76 -16.47
C ILE A 113 -2.97 -0.45 -17.14
N LEU A 114 -2.55 0.70 -16.63
CA LEU A 114 -2.96 1.98 -17.22
C LEU A 114 -2.45 2.18 -18.65
N ASP A 115 -1.26 1.65 -18.97
CA ASP A 115 -0.73 1.64 -20.32
C ASP A 115 -1.56 0.74 -21.26
N ILE A 116 -2.00 -0.44 -20.80
CA ILE A 116 -2.94 -1.30 -21.55
C ILE A 116 -4.26 -0.57 -21.81
N LEU A 117 -4.85 0.03 -20.78
CA LEU A 117 -6.12 0.76 -20.88
C LEU A 117 -6.00 1.97 -21.82
N ARG A 118 -4.93 2.77 -21.69
CA ARG A 118 -4.65 3.92 -22.57
C ARG A 118 -4.41 3.48 -24.01
N ASN A 119 -3.66 2.40 -24.24
CA ASN A 119 -3.39 1.90 -25.59
C ASN A 119 -4.69 1.48 -26.26
N TYR A 120 -5.54 0.72 -25.58
CA TYR A 120 -6.87 0.35 -26.10
C TYR A 120 -7.72 1.58 -26.40
N LYS A 121 -7.76 2.58 -25.51
CA LYS A 121 -8.49 3.84 -25.74
C LYS A 121 -8.01 4.61 -26.97
N ASN A 122 -6.76 4.44 -27.35
CA ASN A 122 -6.16 5.10 -28.52
C ASN A 122 -6.31 4.26 -29.80
N GLU A 123 -6.82 3.02 -29.71
CA GLU A 123 -7.05 2.18 -30.88
C GLU A 123 -8.21 2.75 -31.73
N PRO A 124 -8.05 2.77 -33.07
CA PRO A 124 -9.08 3.27 -33.99
C PRO A 124 -10.42 2.54 -33.84
N GLU A 125 -10.38 1.26 -33.47
CA GLU A 125 -11.57 0.39 -33.33
C GLU A 125 -12.09 0.32 -31.88
N SER A 126 -11.58 1.18 -30.99
CA SER A 126 -12.09 1.20 -29.62
C SER A 126 -13.60 1.51 -29.60
N ASN A 127 -14.33 0.73 -28.82
CA ASN A 127 -15.79 0.83 -28.74
C ASN A 127 -16.25 1.46 -27.43
N PHE A 128 -17.44 2.04 -27.44
CA PHE A 128 -17.96 2.82 -26.31
C PHE A 128 -18.19 1.95 -25.06
N LEU A 129 -18.52 0.66 -25.25
CA LEU A 129 -18.81 -0.28 -24.17
C LEU A 129 -17.55 -0.64 -23.38
N ALA A 130 -16.44 -0.90 -24.08
CA ALA A 130 -15.15 -1.08 -23.42
C ALA A 130 -14.71 0.20 -22.72
N ASN A 131 -14.85 1.36 -23.38
CA ASN A 131 -14.53 2.66 -22.78
C ASN A 131 -15.35 2.97 -21.51
N TYR A 132 -16.59 2.49 -21.41
CA TYR A 132 -17.39 2.55 -20.18
C TYR A 132 -16.69 1.85 -19.01
N PHE A 133 -16.27 0.60 -19.19
CA PHE A 133 -15.55 -0.16 -18.14
C PHE A 133 -14.16 0.41 -17.87
N ILE A 134 -13.47 0.89 -18.90
CA ILE A 134 -12.15 1.51 -18.74
C ILE A 134 -12.27 2.79 -17.90
N ALA A 135 -13.28 3.62 -18.12
CA ALA A 135 -13.49 4.82 -17.31
C ALA A 135 -13.73 4.49 -15.83
N ILE A 136 -14.49 3.42 -15.53
CA ILE A 136 -14.66 2.92 -14.16
C ILE A 136 -13.32 2.47 -13.57
N MET A 137 -12.55 1.69 -14.31
CA MET A 137 -11.24 1.18 -13.88
C MET A 137 -10.22 2.29 -13.64
N GLU A 138 -10.07 3.23 -14.57
CA GLU A 138 -9.16 4.38 -14.45
C GLU A 138 -9.52 5.22 -13.22
N SER A 139 -10.81 5.47 -13.00
CA SER A 139 -11.31 6.23 -11.85
C SER A 139 -11.00 5.56 -10.52
N LEU A 140 -11.21 4.24 -10.42
CA LEU A 140 -10.89 3.47 -9.22
C LEU A 140 -9.38 3.43 -8.95
N ILE A 141 -8.59 3.17 -9.99
CA ILE A 141 -7.14 3.10 -9.86
C ILE A 141 -6.59 4.48 -9.43
N SER A 142 -7.09 5.57 -10.01
CA SER A 142 -6.68 6.93 -9.62
C SER A 142 -7.06 7.25 -8.18
N PHE A 143 -8.27 6.89 -7.77
CA PHE A 143 -8.74 7.05 -6.39
C PHE A 143 -7.88 6.25 -5.40
N ASN A 144 -7.53 5.01 -5.75
CA ASN A 144 -6.69 4.15 -4.91
C ASN A 144 -5.25 4.65 -4.80
N TYR A 145 -4.62 5.09 -5.90
CA TYR A 145 -3.31 5.73 -5.81
C TYR A 145 -3.37 7.04 -5.02
N ALA A 146 -4.41 7.86 -5.17
CA ALA A 146 -4.56 9.09 -4.40
C ALA A 146 -4.66 8.78 -2.89
N SER A 147 -5.46 7.79 -2.52
CA SER A 147 -5.63 7.33 -1.14
C SER A 147 -4.34 6.75 -0.55
N LEU A 148 -3.64 5.89 -1.32
CA LEU A 148 -2.34 5.35 -0.91
C LEU A 148 -1.28 6.43 -0.76
N ASN A 149 -1.18 7.35 -1.73
CA ASN A 149 -0.23 8.47 -1.68
C ASN A 149 -0.49 9.36 -0.45
N PHE A 150 -1.76 9.61 -0.13
CA PHE A 150 -2.16 10.36 1.06
C PHE A 150 -1.70 9.68 2.36
N ILE A 151 -2.06 8.39 2.57
CA ILE A 151 -1.72 7.71 3.84
C ILE A 151 -0.22 7.49 3.98
N LEU A 152 0.48 7.15 2.90
CA LEU A 152 1.93 6.94 2.90
C LEU A 152 2.68 8.24 3.20
N ASN A 153 2.26 9.35 2.59
CA ASN A 153 2.84 10.66 2.89
C ASN A 153 2.53 11.11 4.32
N PHE A 154 1.30 10.90 4.80
CA PHE A 154 0.92 11.19 6.19
C PHE A 154 1.79 10.42 7.19
N MET A 155 1.99 9.11 6.96
CA MET A 155 2.86 8.30 7.81
C MET A 155 4.33 8.72 7.76
N ASN A 156 4.80 9.36 6.68
CA ASN A 156 6.17 9.82 6.55
C ASN A 156 6.54 10.96 7.52
N GLU A 157 5.56 11.61 8.15
CA GLU A 157 5.79 12.58 9.23
C GLU A 157 6.17 11.91 10.56
N LEU A 158 5.95 10.60 10.69
CA LEU A 158 6.28 9.83 11.89
C LEU A 158 7.76 9.38 11.89
N PRO A 159 8.35 9.18 13.08
CA PRO A 159 9.63 8.49 13.22
C PRO A 159 9.64 7.13 12.52
N GLU A 160 10.72 6.80 11.83
CA GLU A 160 10.81 5.60 10.99
C GLU A 160 10.53 4.30 11.77
N ILE A 161 10.98 4.23 13.02
CA ILE A 161 10.72 3.07 13.86
C ILE A 161 9.23 2.86 14.15
N ILE A 162 8.46 3.94 14.29
CA ILE A 162 7.01 3.88 14.48
C ILE A 162 6.35 3.36 13.20
N ILE A 163 6.83 3.81 12.03
CA ILE A 163 6.37 3.30 10.72
C ILE A 163 6.67 1.81 10.59
N ILE A 164 7.88 1.35 10.94
CA ILE A 164 8.26 -0.06 10.83
C ILE A 164 7.40 -0.95 11.74
N LEU A 165 7.15 -0.53 12.97
CA LEU A 165 6.42 -1.33 13.95
C LEU A 165 4.91 -1.32 13.72
N PHE A 166 4.32 -0.16 13.44
CA PHE A 166 2.86 0.02 13.38
C PHE A 166 2.32 0.26 11.97
N GLY A 167 3.17 0.64 11.01
CA GLY A 167 2.78 0.88 9.62
C GLY A 167 2.03 -0.28 8.96
N PRO A 168 2.43 -1.56 9.14
CA PRO A 168 1.66 -2.69 8.62
C PRO A 168 0.21 -2.73 9.12
N LEU A 169 0.00 -2.46 10.42
CA LEU A 169 -1.34 -2.43 11.02
C LEU A 169 -2.15 -1.23 10.51
N VAL A 170 -1.54 -0.04 10.48
CA VAL A 170 -2.18 1.19 9.99
C VAL A 170 -2.60 1.02 8.53
N LEU A 171 -1.72 0.48 7.68
CA LEU A 171 -2.01 0.26 6.26
C LEU A 171 -3.12 -0.80 6.06
N ALA A 172 -3.15 -1.87 6.86
CA ALA A 172 -4.20 -2.88 6.79
C ALA A 172 -5.58 -2.32 7.18
N LEU A 173 -5.64 -1.53 8.26
CA LEU A 173 -6.86 -0.85 8.69
C LEU A 173 -7.33 0.16 7.64
N PHE A 174 -6.41 0.97 7.12
CA PHE A 174 -6.70 1.94 6.08
C PHE A 174 -7.22 1.27 4.80
N SER A 175 -6.57 0.20 4.35
CA SER A 175 -6.98 -0.56 3.16
C SER A 175 -8.39 -1.16 3.33
N THR A 176 -8.74 -1.60 4.54
CA THR A 176 -10.10 -2.08 4.85
C THR A 176 -11.14 -0.97 4.73
N ILE A 177 -10.82 0.24 5.21
CA ILE A 177 -11.70 1.41 5.10
C ILE A 177 -11.85 1.84 3.63
N ILE A 178 -10.74 1.92 2.89
CA ILE A 178 -10.74 2.27 1.46
C ILE A 178 -11.53 1.25 0.64
N PHE A 179 -11.42 -0.04 0.94
CA PHE A 179 -12.21 -1.08 0.27
C PHE A 179 -13.73 -0.83 0.36
N LEU A 180 -14.22 -0.37 1.53
CA LEU A 180 -15.63 -0.01 1.69
C LEU A 180 -16.00 1.22 0.85
N PHE A 181 -15.14 2.24 0.82
CA PHE A 181 -15.36 3.43 0.00
C PHE A 181 -15.31 3.13 -1.50
N ASP A 182 -14.36 2.31 -1.94
CA ASP A 182 -14.28 1.84 -3.32
C ASP A 182 -15.56 1.10 -3.72
N HIS A 183 -16.11 0.26 -2.85
CA HIS A 183 -17.34 -0.44 -3.15
C HIS A 183 -18.51 0.53 -3.42
N LEU A 184 -18.67 1.56 -2.57
CA LEU A 184 -19.65 2.63 -2.80
C LEU A 184 -19.33 3.43 -4.08
N TYR A 185 -18.05 3.69 -4.32
CA TYR A 185 -17.60 4.47 -5.46
C TYR A 185 -17.82 3.73 -6.78
N VAL A 186 -17.60 2.42 -6.84
CA VAL A 186 -17.94 1.60 -8.00
C VAL A 186 -19.43 1.63 -8.29
N MET A 187 -20.28 1.53 -7.27
CA MET A 187 -21.73 1.64 -7.48
C MET A 187 -22.09 3.00 -8.09
N TYR A 188 -21.49 4.08 -7.60
CA TYR A 188 -21.66 5.41 -8.20
C TYR A 188 -21.16 5.45 -9.65
N LEU A 189 -19.94 4.98 -9.91
CA LEU A 189 -19.29 5.01 -11.22
C LEU A 189 -20.04 4.16 -12.25
N TRP A 190 -20.69 3.07 -11.82
CA TRP A 190 -21.53 2.23 -12.67
C TRP A 190 -22.60 3.05 -13.38
N PHE A 191 -23.30 3.91 -12.63
CA PHE A 191 -24.34 4.77 -13.20
C PHE A 191 -23.76 6.04 -13.83
N ALA A 192 -22.77 6.67 -13.19
CA ALA A 192 -22.19 7.93 -13.66
C ALA A 192 -21.56 7.81 -15.05
N ASN A 193 -20.97 6.65 -15.37
CA ASN A 193 -20.32 6.42 -16.66
C ASN A 193 -21.27 5.97 -17.78
N MET A 194 -22.55 5.71 -17.52
CA MET A 194 -23.52 5.28 -18.55
C MET A 194 -23.65 6.28 -19.71
N GLY A 195 -23.21 7.53 -19.53
CA GLY A 195 -23.08 8.50 -20.62
C GLY A 195 -22.21 8.03 -21.79
N TRP A 196 -21.34 7.02 -21.60
CA TRP A 196 -20.61 6.37 -22.68
C TRP A 196 -21.53 5.66 -23.69
N PHE A 197 -22.71 5.18 -23.29
CA PHE A 197 -23.66 4.54 -24.23
C PHE A 197 -24.21 5.53 -25.27
N PHE A 198 -24.13 6.83 -24.98
CA PHE A 198 -24.51 7.90 -25.89
C PHE A 198 -23.31 8.47 -26.65
N LYS A 199 -22.27 7.68 -26.87
CA LYS A 199 -21.10 8.06 -27.67
C LYS A 199 -20.86 7.06 -28.78
N GLN A 200 -20.50 7.57 -29.94
CA GLN A 200 -20.08 6.75 -31.08
C GLN A 200 -18.71 7.20 -31.56
N ASN A 201 -17.94 6.25 -32.07
CA ASN A 201 -16.66 6.51 -32.70
C ASN A 201 -16.90 6.74 -34.19
N ILE A 202 -16.70 7.97 -34.66
CA ILE A 202 -16.92 8.36 -36.06
C ILE A 202 -15.66 8.20 -36.92
N ASN A 203 -14.57 7.66 -36.36
CA ASN A 203 -13.32 7.55 -37.08
C ASN A 203 -13.44 6.55 -38.23
N THR A 204 -13.29 7.04 -39.46
CA THR A 204 -13.30 6.24 -40.69
C THR A 204 -11.90 5.84 -41.14
N ASN A 205 -10.85 6.33 -40.48
CA ASN A 205 -9.46 6.08 -40.84
C ASN A 205 -8.72 5.29 -39.75
N HIS A 206 -8.38 4.04 -40.07
CA HIS A 206 -7.67 3.11 -39.17
C HIS A 206 -6.27 3.61 -38.71
N ASN A 207 -5.75 4.72 -39.24
CA ASN A 207 -4.45 5.27 -38.82
C ASN A 207 -4.57 6.43 -37.80
N HIS A 208 -5.78 6.83 -37.41
CA HIS A 208 -6.01 7.93 -36.47
C HIS A 208 -6.60 7.45 -35.15
N LYS A 209 -6.42 8.25 -34.10
CA LYS A 209 -7.07 8.02 -32.79
C LYS A 209 -8.60 8.11 -32.92
N PRO A 210 -9.35 7.41 -32.06
CA PRO A 210 -10.81 7.44 -32.10
C PRO A 210 -11.35 8.84 -31.84
N ILE A 211 -12.39 9.21 -32.57
CA ILE A 211 -13.07 10.50 -32.46
C ILE A 211 -14.47 10.22 -31.91
N TRP A 212 -14.69 10.64 -30.66
CA TRP A 212 -15.93 10.37 -29.94
C TRP A 212 -16.91 11.52 -30.10
N GLU A 213 -18.05 11.25 -30.70
CA GLU A 213 -19.15 12.19 -30.83
C GLU A 213 -20.38 11.73 -30.06
N PRO A 214 -21.18 12.66 -29.50
CA PRO A 214 -22.42 12.31 -28.83
C PRO A 214 -23.45 11.80 -29.84
N VAL A 215 -24.11 10.69 -29.51
CA VAL A 215 -25.30 10.21 -30.20
C VAL A 215 -26.46 11.12 -29.83
N THR A 216 -27.05 11.75 -30.83
CA THR A 216 -28.16 12.70 -30.63
C THR A 216 -29.49 12.10 -31.04
N ILE A 217 -30.58 12.76 -30.67
CA ILE A 217 -31.96 12.37 -31.05
C ILE A 217 -32.16 12.34 -32.58
N LEU A 218 -31.30 13.03 -33.33
CA LEU A 218 -31.30 13.02 -34.80
C LEU A 218 -30.83 11.68 -35.39
N GLN A 219 -30.19 10.82 -34.59
CA GLN A 219 -29.81 9.45 -34.93
C GLN A 219 -30.69 8.47 -34.13
N PRO A 220 -31.96 8.27 -34.55
CA PRO A 220 -32.96 7.63 -33.69
C PRO A 220 -32.61 6.18 -33.35
N ILE A 221 -32.03 5.42 -34.28
CA ILE A 221 -31.68 4.01 -34.05
C ILE A 221 -30.61 3.88 -32.96
N ASP A 222 -29.49 4.59 -33.12
CA ASP A 222 -28.37 4.54 -32.16
C ASP A 222 -28.79 5.10 -30.79
N TYR A 223 -29.62 6.15 -30.79
CA TYR A 223 -30.16 6.73 -29.56
C TYR A 223 -31.07 5.73 -28.81
N TRP A 224 -31.93 4.98 -29.51
CA TRP A 224 -32.75 3.94 -28.91
C TRP A 224 -31.91 2.76 -28.39
N ILE A 225 -30.86 2.37 -29.11
CA ILE A 225 -29.91 1.34 -28.65
C ILE A 225 -29.25 1.79 -27.33
N ALA A 226 -28.81 3.05 -27.25
CA ALA A 226 -28.22 3.60 -26.04
C ALA A 226 -29.19 3.55 -24.84
N ILE A 227 -30.46 3.92 -25.04
CA ILE A 227 -31.49 3.83 -23.99
C ILE A 227 -31.69 2.38 -23.53
N TRP A 228 -31.78 1.43 -24.47
CA TRP A 228 -31.93 0.02 -24.13
C TRP A 228 -30.73 -0.51 -23.34
N LEU A 229 -29.51 -0.08 -23.68
CA LEU A 229 -28.32 -0.42 -22.93
C LEU A 229 -28.34 0.15 -21.50
N VAL A 230 -28.82 1.38 -21.31
CA VAL A 230 -29.03 1.94 -19.96
C VAL A 230 -29.97 1.05 -19.14
N ILE A 231 -31.13 0.69 -19.70
CA ILE A 231 -32.11 -0.17 -19.01
C ILE A 231 -31.50 -1.53 -18.68
N LEU A 232 -30.83 -2.14 -19.65
CA LEU A 232 -30.15 -3.43 -19.48
C LEU A 232 -29.11 -3.38 -18.35
N PHE A 233 -28.27 -2.34 -18.33
CA PHE A 233 -27.23 -2.19 -17.30
C PHE A 233 -27.78 -1.82 -15.92
N CYS A 234 -28.94 -1.17 -15.84
CA CYS A 234 -29.67 -0.99 -14.59
C CYS A 234 -30.16 -2.33 -14.02
N ILE A 235 -30.65 -3.24 -14.86
CA ILE A 235 -31.05 -4.59 -14.44
C ILE A 235 -29.81 -5.42 -14.06
N LEU A 236 -28.78 -5.38 -14.91
CA LEU A 236 -27.52 -6.12 -14.70
C LEU A 236 -26.83 -5.71 -13.40
N PHE A 237 -26.94 -4.45 -12.99
CA PHE A 237 -26.42 -3.97 -11.71
C PHE A 237 -26.87 -4.85 -10.53
N PHE A 238 -28.16 -5.19 -10.46
CA PHE A 238 -28.68 -6.01 -9.37
C PHE A 238 -28.21 -7.46 -9.45
N VAL A 239 -27.97 -7.98 -10.66
CA VAL A 239 -27.42 -9.33 -10.88
C VAL A 239 -25.95 -9.39 -10.45
N VAL A 240 -25.17 -8.35 -10.76
CA VAL A 240 -23.72 -8.30 -10.53
C VAL A 240 -23.38 -7.70 -9.16
N LEU A 241 -24.36 -7.20 -8.40
CA LEU A 241 -24.14 -6.53 -7.10
C LEU A 241 -23.27 -7.35 -6.13
N ALA A 242 -23.47 -8.66 -6.07
CA ALA A 242 -22.67 -9.55 -5.23
C ALA A 242 -21.21 -9.71 -5.70
N ALA A 243 -20.95 -9.57 -7.01
CA ALA A 243 -19.62 -9.66 -7.60
C ALA A 243 -18.92 -8.30 -7.73
N LEU A 244 -19.64 -7.18 -7.58
CA LEU A 244 -19.07 -5.83 -7.62
C LEU A 244 -17.88 -5.60 -6.68
N PRO A 245 -17.83 -6.15 -5.45
CA PRO A 245 -16.67 -6.00 -4.55
C PRO A 245 -15.35 -6.56 -5.09
N VAL A 246 -15.39 -7.46 -6.08
CA VAL A 246 -14.17 -8.04 -6.68
C VAL A 246 -13.34 -6.96 -7.38
N LEU A 247 -13.98 -5.97 -8.00
CA LEU A 247 -13.29 -4.92 -8.75
C LEU A 247 -12.48 -3.97 -7.83
N PRO A 248 -13.04 -3.40 -6.74
CA PRO A 248 -12.28 -2.76 -5.67
C PRO A 248 -11.09 -3.58 -5.17
N PHE A 249 -11.31 -4.87 -4.89
CA PHE A 249 -10.25 -5.73 -4.36
C PHE A 249 -9.07 -5.85 -5.32
N ILE A 250 -9.35 -6.10 -6.61
CA ILE A 250 -8.31 -6.23 -7.64
C ILE A 250 -7.58 -4.90 -7.84
N THR A 251 -8.31 -3.80 -7.97
CA THR A 251 -7.71 -2.47 -8.24
C THR A 251 -6.85 -1.99 -7.07
N MET A 252 -7.31 -2.12 -5.83
CA MET A 252 -6.53 -1.75 -4.64
C MET A 252 -5.30 -2.65 -4.49
N SER A 253 -5.45 -3.97 -4.65
CA SER A 253 -4.32 -4.92 -4.60
C SER A 253 -3.27 -4.59 -5.65
N TRP A 254 -3.69 -4.22 -6.87
CA TRP A 254 -2.78 -3.77 -7.93
C TRP A 254 -2.06 -2.48 -7.55
N CYS A 255 -2.74 -1.49 -6.97
CA CYS A 255 -2.12 -0.23 -6.58
C CYS A 255 -1.07 -0.43 -5.48
N ILE A 256 -1.33 -1.30 -4.50
CA ILE A 256 -0.34 -1.68 -3.48
C ILE A 256 0.86 -2.38 -4.14
N MET A 257 0.60 -3.42 -4.94
CA MET A 257 1.65 -4.22 -5.56
C MET A 257 2.53 -3.38 -6.52
N SER A 258 1.93 -2.55 -7.36
CA SER A 258 2.66 -1.66 -8.27
C SER A 258 3.55 -0.65 -7.54
N SER A 259 3.11 -0.14 -6.37
CA SER A 259 3.91 0.76 -5.54
C SER A 259 5.23 0.13 -5.08
N ILE A 260 5.27 -1.19 -4.91
CA ILE A 260 6.46 -1.95 -4.51
C ILE A 260 7.50 -2.03 -5.66
N PHE A 261 7.05 -1.94 -6.91
CA PHE A 261 7.90 -2.08 -8.09
C PHE A 261 8.61 -0.79 -8.54
N TYR A 262 8.27 0.36 -7.95
CA TYR A 262 8.99 1.60 -8.21
C TYR A 262 10.46 1.46 -7.78
N ARG A 263 11.36 2.09 -8.53
CA ARG A 263 12.80 2.08 -8.25
C ARG A 263 13.23 3.40 -7.64
N GLY A 264 13.99 3.30 -6.55
CA GLY A 264 14.67 4.44 -5.97
C GLY A 264 16.11 4.54 -6.47
N THR A 265 16.77 5.63 -6.14
CA THR A 265 18.20 5.83 -6.28
C THR A 265 18.78 6.23 -4.93
N MET A 266 19.81 5.52 -4.49
CA MET A 266 20.54 5.79 -3.25
C MET A 266 22.03 5.77 -3.58
N ASN A 267 22.76 6.83 -3.25
CA ASN A 267 24.19 6.96 -3.58
C ASN A 267 24.51 6.71 -5.08
N LYS A 268 23.65 7.21 -5.98
CA LYS A 268 23.73 7.03 -7.45
C LYS A 268 23.60 5.58 -7.94
N LYS A 269 23.13 4.65 -7.09
CA LYS A 269 22.80 3.28 -7.46
C LYS A 269 21.29 3.09 -7.40
N ASP A 270 20.77 2.32 -8.34
CA ASP A 270 19.38 1.91 -8.32
C ASP A 270 19.13 1.00 -7.12
N VAL A 271 18.06 1.29 -6.39
CA VAL A 271 17.62 0.51 -5.23
C VAL A 271 16.17 0.09 -5.40
N THR A 272 15.87 -1.07 -4.84
CA THR A 272 14.52 -1.63 -4.81
C THR A 272 14.05 -1.71 -3.37
N VAL A 273 12.77 -2.02 -3.18
CA VAL A 273 12.20 -2.31 -1.86
C VAL A 273 13.02 -3.34 -1.08
N LEU A 274 13.57 -4.37 -1.77
CA LEU A 274 14.32 -5.45 -1.12
C LEU A 274 15.63 -4.93 -0.55
N THR A 275 16.29 -4.00 -1.24
CA THR A 275 17.50 -3.32 -0.74
C THR A 275 17.19 -2.55 0.55
N ILE A 276 16.04 -1.86 0.60
CA ILE A 276 15.62 -1.12 1.79
C ILE A 276 15.28 -2.06 2.95
N VAL A 277 14.60 -3.18 2.70
CA VAL A 277 14.35 -4.22 3.71
C VAL A 277 15.68 -4.78 4.24
N GLN A 278 16.66 -5.07 3.39
CA GLN A 278 17.97 -5.55 3.81
C GLN A 278 18.71 -4.52 4.68
N GLU A 279 18.72 -3.25 4.28
CA GLU A 279 19.33 -2.16 5.07
C GLU A 279 18.58 -1.95 6.40
N LEU A 280 17.26 -2.15 6.44
CA LEU A 280 16.49 -2.11 7.68
C LEU A 280 16.96 -3.20 8.65
N PHE A 281 17.14 -4.44 8.19
CA PHE A 281 17.66 -5.52 9.05
C PHE A 281 19.06 -5.24 9.57
N LYS A 282 19.88 -4.49 8.82
CA LYS A 282 21.20 -4.05 9.26
C LYS A 282 21.10 -2.95 10.31
N ASN A 283 20.41 -1.85 9.98
CA ASN A 283 20.37 -0.63 10.79
C ASN A 283 19.52 -0.77 12.06
N TYR A 284 18.44 -1.56 12.02
CA TYR A 284 17.56 -1.80 13.16
C TYR A 284 17.79 -3.16 13.85
N LYS A 285 18.94 -3.81 13.60
CA LYS A 285 19.24 -5.13 14.17
C LYS A 285 19.11 -5.17 15.69
N VAL A 286 19.50 -4.12 16.41
CA VAL A 286 19.42 -4.06 17.88
C VAL A 286 17.97 -4.19 18.35
N ILE A 287 17.06 -3.48 17.68
CA ILE A 287 15.62 -3.53 17.99
C ILE A 287 15.06 -4.90 17.66
N ILE A 288 15.36 -5.43 16.47
CA ILE A 288 14.90 -6.75 16.03
C ILE A 288 15.38 -7.85 17.00
N MET A 289 16.65 -7.81 17.38
CA MET A 289 17.23 -8.76 18.33
C MET A 289 16.65 -8.60 19.74
N SER A 290 16.25 -7.39 20.12
CA SER A 290 15.53 -7.16 21.39
C SER A 290 14.16 -7.84 21.40
N PHE A 291 13.40 -7.74 20.31
CA PHE A 291 12.13 -8.46 20.16
C PHE A 291 12.34 -9.98 20.17
N ILE A 292 13.31 -10.49 19.40
CA ILE A 292 13.62 -11.93 19.39
C ILE A 292 13.98 -12.41 20.80
N SER A 293 14.84 -11.68 21.51
CA SER A 293 15.26 -12.05 22.87
C SER A 293 14.09 -12.05 23.86
N PHE A 294 13.20 -11.07 23.75
CA PHE A 294 11.97 -11.02 24.55
C PHE A 294 11.10 -12.29 24.35
N PHE A 295 10.86 -12.69 23.10
CA PHE A 295 10.06 -13.87 22.81
C PHE A 295 10.76 -15.18 23.19
N VAL A 296 12.08 -15.25 23.07
CA VAL A 296 12.87 -16.40 23.55
C VAL A 296 12.72 -16.56 25.07
N ILE A 297 12.83 -15.47 25.83
CA ILE A 297 12.64 -15.48 27.29
C ILE A 297 11.21 -15.89 27.64
N LEU A 298 10.20 -15.30 26.99
CA LEU A 298 8.80 -15.63 27.23
C LEU A 298 8.50 -17.11 26.93
N SER A 299 9.04 -17.63 25.84
CA SER A 299 8.91 -19.04 25.47
C SER A 299 9.64 -19.96 26.45
N ALA A 300 10.79 -19.56 26.98
CA ALA A 300 11.52 -20.32 27.99
C ALA A 300 10.68 -20.46 29.28
N PHE A 301 10.08 -19.36 29.76
CA PHE A 301 9.17 -19.40 30.91
C PHE A 301 7.94 -20.28 30.64
N SER A 302 7.32 -20.13 29.47
CA SER A 302 6.08 -20.84 29.13
C SER A 302 6.26 -22.34 28.91
N ASN A 303 7.36 -22.75 28.27
CA ASN A 303 7.53 -24.14 27.82
C ASN A 303 8.48 -24.96 28.72
N LEU A 304 9.52 -24.32 29.29
CA LEU A 304 10.58 -25.00 30.05
C LEU A 304 10.52 -24.71 31.55
N GLY A 305 9.81 -23.66 31.97
CA GLY A 305 9.58 -23.29 33.37
C GLY A 305 10.47 -22.14 33.86
N GLY A 306 10.37 -21.85 35.17
CA GLY A 306 10.98 -20.67 35.77
C GLY A 306 12.51 -20.63 35.72
N ILE A 307 13.17 -21.76 35.99
CA ILE A 307 14.64 -21.83 36.05
C ILE A 307 15.26 -21.54 34.66
N PRO A 308 14.86 -22.22 33.56
CA PRO A 308 15.36 -21.88 32.22
C PRO A 308 15.04 -20.45 31.77
N GLY A 309 13.88 -19.91 32.16
CA GLY A 309 13.53 -18.51 31.90
C GLY A 309 14.49 -17.52 32.56
N MET A 310 14.78 -17.70 33.87
CA MET A 310 15.75 -16.87 34.59
C MET A 310 17.16 -17.00 34.02
N PHE A 311 17.57 -18.21 33.62
CA PHE A 311 18.85 -18.44 32.95
C PHE A 311 18.94 -17.69 31.62
N SER A 312 17.85 -17.65 30.84
CA SER A 312 17.78 -16.92 29.57
C SER A 312 17.96 -15.41 29.77
N ILE A 313 17.38 -14.83 30.83
CA ILE A 313 17.60 -13.43 31.20
C ILE A 313 19.07 -13.18 31.55
N PHE A 314 19.67 -14.05 32.36
CA PHE A 314 21.07 -13.93 32.76
C PHE A 314 22.01 -13.97 31.53
N VAL A 315 21.78 -14.92 30.61
CA VAL A 315 22.56 -14.99 29.36
C VAL A 315 22.38 -13.72 28.52
N LEU A 316 21.16 -13.18 28.40
CA LEU A 316 20.92 -11.93 27.66
C LEU A 316 21.71 -10.76 28.27
N ILE A 317 21.74 -10.63 29.59
CA ILE A 317 22.53 -9.61 30.29
C ILE A 317 24.02 -9.76 29.94
N LEU A 318 24.57 -10.97 29.99
CA LEU A 318 25.97 -11.23 29.62
C LEU A 318 26.28 -10.84 28.17
N ILE A 319 25.34 -11.04 27.25
CA ILE A 319 25.49 -10.65 25.85
C ILE A 319 25.45 -9.12 25.70
N ILE A 320 24.49 -8.44 26.35
CA ILE A 320 24.35 -6.97 26.29
C ILE A 320 25.60 -6.27 26.84
N PHE A 321 26.14 -6.74 27.96
CA PHE A 321 27.39 -6.21 28.54
C PHE A 321 28.66 -6.68 27.81
N ASN A 322 28.51 -7.38 26.68
CA ASN A 322 29.62 -7.88 25.84
C ASN A 322 30.62 -8.76 26.63
N ILE A 323 30.16 -9.43 27.69
CA ILE A 323 30.91 -10.48 28.39
C ILE A 323 30.96 -11.72 27.48
N ILE A 324 29.85 -12.00 26.79
CA ILE A 324 29.80 -12.94 25.67
C ILE A 324 29.87 -12.10 24.38
N PRO A 325 30.94 -12.23 23.57
CA PRO A 325 31.21 -11.33 22.44
C PRO A 325 30.36 -11.66 21.21
N ILE A 326 29.04 -11.51 21.31
CA ILE A 326 28.10 -11.66 20.19
C ILE A 326 27.73 -10.26 19.69
N GLY A 327 28.14 -9.91 18.47
CA GLY A 327 27.95 -8.58 17.87
C GLY A 327 26.51 -8.22 17.46
N VAL A 328 25.50 -8.94 17.97
CA VAL A 328 24.09 -8.78 17.59
C VAL A 328 23.45 -7.50 18.16
N PHE A 329 23.93 -6.99 19.30
CA PHE A 329 23.46 -5.74 19.92
C PHE A 329 24.37 -4.53 19.70
N LYS A 330 25.42 -4.65 18.86
CA LYS A 330 26.29 -3.52 18.53
C LYS A 330 25.68 -2.72 17.38
N GLU A 331 25.34 -1.45 17.55
CA GLU A 331 24.77 -0.63 16.47
C GLU A 331 25.64 -0.61 15.21
N SER A 332 25.00 -0.57 14.03
CA SER A 332 25.69 -0.32 12.77
C SER A 332 25.34 1.07 12.27
N ILE A 333 26.34 1.92 12.11
CA ILE A 333 26.16 3.25 11.56
C ILE A 333 26.11 3.12 10.02
N PRO A 334 25.08 3.67 9.34
CA PRO A 334 25.03 3.65 7.89
C PRO A 334 26.19 4.46 7.29
N GLU A 335 26.70 4.02 6.14
CA GLU A 335 27.71 4.77 5.38
C GLU A 335 27.05 5.84 4.49
N ASN A 336 27.77 6.89 4.09
CA ASN A 336 27.28 7.97 3.20
C ASN A 336 26.10 8.79 3.75
N LEU A 337 26.14 9.10 5.04
CA LEU A 337 25.17 9.96 5.70
C LEU A 337 25.32 11.42 5.25
N SER A 338 24.21 12.14 5.16
CA SER A 338 24.17 13.59 4.93
C SER A 338 23.06 14.24 5.76
N VAL A 339 23.16 15.56 5.97
CA VAL A 339 22.24 16.32 6.83
C VAL A 339 20.79 16.10 6.42
N VAL A 340 19.90 15.89 7.40
CA VAL A 340 18.45 15.71 7.20
C VAL A 340 17.87 16.82 6.31
N VAL A 341 16.99 16.44 5.37
CA VAL A 341 16.25 17.35 4.49
C VAL A 341 14.79 17.43 4.89
N SER A 342 14.01 18.32 4.28
CA SER A 342 12.58 18.45 4.62
C SER A 342 11.76 17.20 4.27
N ASN A 343 10.82 16.82 5.16
CA ASN A 343 9.84 15.76 4.89
C ASN A 343 8.63 16.23 4.07
N LYS A 344 8.66 17.44 3.50
CA LYS A 344 7.61 17.94 2.62
C LYS A 344 7.47 17.05 1.38
N GLN A 345 6.23 16.83 0.97
CA GLN A 345 5.89 16.12 -0.26
C GLN A 345 6.33 16.93 -1.48
N ALA A 346 6.72 16.25 -2.56
CA ALA A 346 7.04 16.87 -3.83
C ALA A 346 5.82 17.52 -4.48
N ASP A 347 6.01 18.70 -5.04
CA ASP A 347 5.00 19.35 -5.86
C ASP A 347 4.83 18.59 -7.19
N LYS A 348 3.57 18.35 -7.57
CA LYS A 348 3.18 17.70 -8.82
C LYS A 348 2.19 18.58 -9.56
N ILE A 349 2.56 19.00 -10.77
CA ILE A 349 1.74 19.84 -11.63
C ILE A 349 1.43 19.07 -12.90
N CYS A 350 0.16 19.03 -13.27
CA CYS A 350 -0.25 18.54 -14.58
C CYS A 350 -0.70 19.71 -15.43
N ASN A 351 0.10 20.06 -16.43
CA ASN A 351 -0.20 21.13 -17.38
C ASN A 351 -1.26 20.64 -18.37
N ILE A 352 -2.51 20.66 -17.94
CA ILE A 352 -3.66 20.32 -18.78
C ILE A 352 -3.80 21.46 -19.81
N LYS A 353 -3.62 21.14 -21.10
CA LYS A 353 -4.13 22.01 -22.16
C LYS A 353 -5.65 21.89 -22.12
N ASP A 354 -6.33 22.94 -21.64
CA ASP A 354 -7.78 22.94 -21.45
C ASP A 354 -8.51 22.45 -22.70
N SER A 355 -9.05 21.24 -22.61
CA SER A 355 -9.93 20.62 -23.60
C SER A 355 -11.10 20.01 -22.85
N SER A 356 -12.14 20.83 -22.68
CA SER A 356 -13.47 20.54 -22.13
C SER A 356 -13.58 20.24 -20.62
N SER A 357 -14.27 21.14 -19.92
CA SER A 357 -14.64 21.07 -18.52
C SER A 357 -15.71 20.01 -18.27
N VAL A 358 -15.33 18.83 -17.79
CA VAL A 358 -16.28 17.90 -17.18
C VAL A 358 -16.58 18.41 -15.77
N LYS A 359 -17.83 18.82 -15.53
CA LYS A 359 -18.31 19.25 -14.20
C LYS A 359 -18.50 18.03 -13.31
N HIS A 360 -17.68 17.90 -12.27
CA HIS A 360 -17.92 16.91 -11.22
C HIS A 360 -19.01 17.38 -10.26
N GLY A 361 -19.77 16.43 -9.70
CA GLY A 361 -20.85 16.68 -8.76
C GLY A 361 -20.35 17.17 -7.39
N LEU A 362 -21.27 17.75 -6.63
CA LEU A 362 -21.04 18.40 -5.33
C LEU A 362 -20.32 17.52 -4.30
N LEU A 363 -20.51 16.20 -4.36
CA LEU A 363 -19.91 15.21 -3.46
C LEU A 363 -18.42 14.96 -3.76
N TYR A 364 -18.00 15.07 -5.03
CA TYR A 364 -16.59 14.94 -5.44
C TYR A 364 -15.75 16.12 -4.95
N ASN A 365 -16.30 17.33 -5.01
CA ASN A 365 -15.64 18.56 -4.51
C ASN A 365 -15.58 18.65 -2.97
N LEU A 366 -16.39 17.84 -2.27
CA LEU A 366 -16.43 17.80 -0.81
C LEU A 366 -15.39 16.82 -0.22
N ILE A 367 -15.05 15.75 -0.94
CA ILE A 367 -14.12 14.71 -0.48
C ILE A 367 -12.68 14.99 -0.95
N PHE A 368 -12.49 15.65 -2.10
CA PHE A 368 -11.18 15.98 -2.65
C PHE A 368 -11.01 17.49 -2.85
N PRO A 369 -10.40 18.22 -1.89
CA PRO A 369 -10.21 19.65 -2.03
C PRO A 369 -9.06 19.92 -3.01
N GLN A 370 -9.34 19.93 -4.31
CA GLN A 370 -8.47 20.62 -5.26
C GLN A 370 -8.61 22.13 -5.01
N SER A 371 -7.47 22.84 -5.01
CA SER A 371 -7.29 24.26 -4.66
C SER A 371 -7.93 25.25 -5.66
N GLY A 372 -9.19 25.02 -6.04
CA GLY A 372 -9.98 25.83 -6.97
C GLY A 372 -11.04 26.73 -6.31
N GLY A 373 -11.01 26.92 -4.97
CA GLY A 373 -12.03 27.66 -4.24
C GLY A 373 -12.28 29.12 -4.69
N LYS A 374 -11.37 29.72 -5.47
CA LYS A 374 -11.54 31.08 -6.00
C LYS A 374 -12.54 31.17 -7.15
N SER A 375 -12.76 30.10 -7.94
CA SER A 375 -13.75 30.15 -9.03
C SER A 375 -15.18 29.99 -8.50
N LEU A 376 -15.38 29.09 -7.53
CA LEU A 376 -16.66 28.89 -6.85
C LEU A 376 -17.13 30.14 -6.09
N VAL A 377 -16.22 30.82 -5.38
CA VAL A 377 -16.54 32.10 -4.72
C VAL A 377 -16.90 33.18 -5.75
N LYS A 378 -16.25 33.20 -6.92
CA LYS A 378 -16.54 34.16 -7.99
C LYS A 378 -17.87 33.88 -8.68
N GLU A 379 -18.23 32.61 -8.88
CA GLU A 379 -19.53 32.19 -9.42
C GLU A 379 -20.68 32.43 -8.44
N LEU A 380 -20.50 32.11 -7.15
CA LEU A 380 -21.48 32.44 -6.09
C LEU A 380 -21.70 33.94 -5.96
N LYS A 381 -20.63 34.74 -6.07
CA LYS A 381 -20.72 36.21 -6.04
C LYS A 381 -21.44 36.76 -7.28
N ASN A 382 -21.31 36.13 -8.45
CA ASN A 382 -22.03 36.50 -9.65
C ASN A 382 -23.50 36.06 -9.62
N LEU A 383 -23.81 34.89 -9.04
CA LEU A 383 -25.19 34.43 -8.81
C LEU A 383 -25.91 35.30 -7.78
N GLY A 384 -25.24 35.65 -6.68
CA GLY A 384 -25.77 36.60 -5.69
C GLY A 384 -26.06 37.97 -6.29
N LYS A 385 -25.18 38.49 -7.17
CA LYS A 385 -25.44 39.73 -7.90
C LYS A 385 -26.61 39.65 -8.89
N LYS A 386 -26.79 38.51 -9.56
CA LYS A 386 -27.92 38.31 -10.48
C LYS A 386 -29.25 38.16 -9.75
N LEU A 387 -29.24 37.58 -8.56
CA LEU A 387 -30.44 37.43 -7.71
C LEU A 387 -30.78 38.72 -6.95
N SER A 388 -29.79 39.57 -6.65
CA SER A 388 -30.01 40.89 -6.03
C SER A 388 -30.50 41.96 -7.01
N ASN A 389 -30.44 41.71 -8.32
CA ASN A 389 -30.89 42.61 -9.39
C ASN A 389 -32.22 42.16 -10.03
N LYS A 390 -32.90 41.20 -9.41
CA LYS A 390 -34.33 40.89 -9.61
C LYS A 390 -35.03 41.21 -8.30
#